data_AF-A0A7D9MCN1-F1
#
_entry.id   AF-A0A7D9MCN1-F1
#
_cell.length_a   1.000
_cell.length_b   1.000
_cell.length_c   1.000
_cell.angle_alpha   90.00
_cell.angle_beta   90.00
_cell.angle_gamma   90.00
#
_symmetry.space_group_name_H-M   'P 1'
#
loop_
_entity.id
_entity.type
_entity.pdbx_description
1 polymer ?
#
loop_
_entity_poly.entity_id
_entity_poly.type
_entity_poly.pdbx_seq_one_letter_code
_entity_poly.pdbx_strand_id
1 'polypeptide(L)'
;MPVALYIISINHDMYISPELVLKSRNEAKEWKDSGPLIALEIAKMASFQVQPPEKFTFKPEDWLKWSRRFERFRMASGLEKESEESQVNTLIYSMGKEADDIVQSLGIAEGDQKKYDVVKKKLENFFIIKRNVIFERAKFNLRSQQEGETVDVFITDLFNLAEHCNFGVLREELIRDRIVVGIRDKALSEKLQLEADLTLEKAVNFARKKLLESSKGFFEAMANSKSTMWA
;
A
#
# COMPACT_ATOMS: atom_id res chain seq x y z
N MET A 1 -8.48 -33.79 -12.98
CA MET A 1 -8.57 -35.25 -12.80
C MET A 1 -9.88 -35.72 -13.39
N PRO A 2 -9.87 -36.43 -14.52
CA PRO A 2 -10.88 -37.48 -14.66
C PRO A 2 -10.44 -38.74 -15.46
N VAL A 3 -11.16 -39.83 -15.20
CA VAL A 3 -11.31 -41.12 -15.93
C VAL A 3 -10.21 -42.20 -15.86
N ALA A 4 -8.94 -41.90 -15.54
CA ALA A 4 -7.88 -42.93 -15.58
C ALA A 4 -7.92 -44.03 -14.49
N LEU A 5 -8.89 -44.03 -13.57
CA LEU A 5 -8.92 -44.95 -12.42
C LEU A 5 -10.08 -45.98 -12.41
N TYR A 6 -10.78 -46.19 -13.53
CA TYR A 6 -11.88 -47.17 -13.58
C TYR A 6 -11.63 -48.37 -14.50
N ILE A 7 -10.42 -48.92 -14.51
CA ILE A 7 -10.19 -50.27 -15.06
C ILE A 7 -9.21 -51.03 -14.16
N ILE A 8 -9.55 -51.26 -12.90
CA ILE A 8 -9.02 -52.41 -12.16
C ILE A 8 -10.17 -53.03 -11.37
N SER A 9 -10.52 -54.26 -11.75
CA SER A 9 -11.40 -55.23 -11.08
C SER A 9 -12.76 -55.49 -11.71
N ILE A 10 -12.79 -56.19 -12.86
CA ILE A 10 -13.84 -57.19 -13.16
C ILE A 10 -13.15 -58.41 -13.83
N ASN A 11 -13.35 -59.60 -13.27
CA ASN A 11 -12.85 -60.88 -13.78
C ASN A 11 -13.76 -61.45 -14.90
N HIS A 12 -13.12 -62.17 -15.84
CA HIS A 12 -13.63 -63.07 -16.89
C HIS A 12 -14.41 -62.47 -18.09
N ASP A 13 -13.78 -62.59 -19.28
CA ASP A 13 -14.31 -62.52 -20.65
C ASP A 13 -15.04 -61.24 -21.13
N MET A 14 -14.31 -60.12 -21.19
CA MET A 14 -14.71 -58.96 -22.00
C MET A 14 -13.59 -58.57 -22.96
N TYR A 15 -13.79 -58.82 -24.26
CA TYR A 15 -12.85 -58.47 -25.32
C TYR A 15 -12.76 -56.94 -25.41
N ILE A 16 -11.74 -56.33 -24.78
CA ILE A 16 -11.50 -54.90 -24.90
C ILE A 16 -11.07 -54.65 -26.36
N SER A 17 -11.90 -53.93 -27.13
CA SER A 17 -11.60 -53.63 -28.53
C SER A 17 -10.21 -53.00 -28.65
N PRO A 18 -9.33 -53.49 -29.55
CA PRO A 18 -8.00 -52.93 -29.78
C PRO A 18 -8.01 -51.43 -30.07
N GLU A 19 -9.10 -50.91 -30.66
CA GLU A 19 -9.29 -49.49 -30.91
C GLU A 19 -9.40 -48.67 -29.63
N LEU A 20 -10.04 -49.20 -28.60
CA LEU A 20 -10.16 -48.53 -27.30
C LEU A 20 -8.81 -48.47 -26.58
N VAL A 21 -8.01 -49.53 -26.67
CA VAL A 21 -6.65 -49.57 -26.11
C VAL A 21 -5.73 -48.57 -26.81
N LEU A 22 -5.80 -48.48 -28.15
CA LEU A 22 -5.04 -47.52 -28.94
C LEU A 22 -5.46 -46.08 -28.65
N LYS A 23 -6.76 -45.82 -28.52
CA LYS A 23 -7.29 -44.49 -28.17
C LYS A 23 -6.78 -44.05 -26.80
N SER A 24 -6.88 -44.89 -25.78
CA SER A 24 -6.36 -44.57 -24.44
C SER A 24 -4.84 -44.36 -24.43
N ARG A 25 -4.09 -45.12 -25.22
CA ARG A 25 -2.64 -44.94 -25.35
C ARG A 25 -2.27 -43.63 -26.04
N ASN A 26 -3.02 -43.24 -27.07
CA ASN A 26 -2.81 -41.99 -27.80
C ASN A 26 -3.18 -40.79 -26.93
N GLU A 27 -4.29 -40.84 -26.18
CA GLU A 27 -4.68 -39.82 -25.21
C GLU A 27 -3.63 -39.68 -24.08
N ALA A 28 -3.09 -40.79 -23.58
CA ALA A 28 -2.03 -40.78 -22.58
C ALA A 28 -0.71 -40.21 -23.11
N LYS A 29 -0.42 -40.41 -24.41
CA LYS A 29 0.75 -39.85 -25.08
C LYS A 29 0.55 -38.34 -25.33
N GLU A 30 -0.61 -37.94 -25.81
CA GLU A 30 -0.99 -36.54 -26.02
C GLU A 30 -0.94 -35.74 -24.72
N TRP A 31 -1.38 -36.32 -23.59
CA TRP A 31 -1.25 -35.68 -22.28
C TRP A 31 0.20 -35.59 -21.78
N LYS A 32 1.03 -36.61 -22.04
CA LYS A 32 2.47 -36.58 -21.71
C LYS A 32 3.23 -35.54 -22.55
N ASP A 33 2.86 -35.37 -23.81
CA ASP A 33 3.52 -34.46 -24.74
C ASP A 33 3.03 -33.00 -24.57
N SER A 34 1.75 -32.80 -24.24
CA SER A 34 1.16 -31.46 -24.02
C SER A 34 1.32 -30.92 -22.60
N GLY A 35 1.45 -31.77 -21.58
CA GLY A 35 1.60 -31.38 -20.18
C GLY A 35 2.76 -30.39 -19.93
N PRO A 36 3.97 -30.61 -20.47
CA PRO A 36 5.09 -29.68 -20.34
C PRO A 36 4.86 -28.35 -21.07
N LEU A 37 4.20 -28.38 -22.24
CA LEU A 37 3.88 -27.18 -23.00
C LEU A 37 2.82 -26.33 -22.29
N ILE A 38 1.80 -26.95 -21.72
CA ILE A 38 0.77 -26.28 -20.92
C ILE A 38 1.38 -25.71 -19.64
N ALA A 39 2.29 -26.44 -18.98
CA ALA A 39 3.01 -25.93 -17.81
C ALA A 39 3.91 -24.74 -18.15
N LEU A 40 4.58 -24.77 -19.32
CA LEU A 40 5.39 -23.67 -19.83
C LEU A 40 4.52 -22.46 -20.21
N GLU A 41 3.36 -22.68 -20.81
CA GLU A 41 2.41 -21.62 -21.18
C GLU A 41 1.78 -21.00 -19.92
N ILE A 42 1.42 -21.81 -18.92
CA ILE A 42 0.96 -21.33 -17.60
C ILE A 42 2.07 -20.56 -16.89
N ALA A 43 3.33 -21.01 -16.94
CA ALA A 43 4.47 -20.29 -16.39
C ALA A 43 4.73 -18.96 -17.11
N LYS A 44 4.55 -18.91 -18.44
CA LYS A 44 4.61 -17.66 -19.23
C LYS A 44 3.44 -16.72 -18.90
N MET A 45 2.23 -17.25 -18.78
CA MET A 45 1.00 -16.51 -18.41
C MET A 45 1.02 -15.99 -16.96
N ALA A 46 1.82 -16.61 -16.08
CA ALA A 46 2.00 -16.19 -14.69
C ALA A 46 3.14 -15.19 -14.47
N SER A 47 3.72 -14.59 -15.52
CA SER A 47 4.71 -13.52 -15.36
C SER A 47 4.04 -12.14 -15.28
N PHE A 48 3.41 -11.84 -14.15
CA PHE A 48 3.06 -10.45 -13.84
C PHE A 48 4.36 -9.70 -13.55
N GLN A 49 4.98 -9.13 -14.59
CA GLN A 49 6.22 -8.34 -14.45
C GLN A 49 5.89 -7.00 -13.79
N VAL A 50 6.14 -6.92 -12.48
CA VAL A 50 5.99 -5.69 -11.71
C VAL A 50 7.01 -4.69 -12.22
N GLN A 51 6.54 -3.52 -12.64
CA GLN A 51 7.41 -2.46 -13.13
C GLN A 51 8.14 -1.78 -11.96
N PRO A 52 9.41 -1.40 -12.13
CA PRO A 52 10.11 -0.60 -11.13
C PRO A 52 9.39 0.73 -10.90
N PRO A 53 9.58 1.37 -9.72
CA PRO A 53 9.03 2.70 -9.48
C PRO A 53 9.57 3.71 -10.51
N GLU A 54 8.81 4.78 -10.74
CA GLU A 54 9.31 5.93 -11.48
C GLU A 54 10.59 6.46 -10.83
N LYS A 55 11.47 7.07 -11.64
CA LYS A 55 12.73 7.63 -11.16
C LYS A 55 12.52 8.57 -9.99
N PHE A 56 13.43 8.51 -9.02
CA PHE A 56 13.34 9.37 -7.85
C PHE A 56 13.62 10.82 -8.24
N THR A 57 12.88 11.76 -7.66
CA THR A 57 13.01 13.20 -7.94
C THR A 57 14.18 13.85 -7.21
N PHE A 58 14.85 13.11 -6.31
CA PHE A 58 15.91 13.60 -5.41
C PHE A 58 15.48 14.73 -4.47
N LYS A 59 14.16 14.90 -4.31
CA LYS A 59 13.57 15.80 -3.32
C LYS A 59 13.42 15.09 -1.97
N PRO A 60 13.98 15.63 -0.87
CA PRO A 60 13.86 15.05 0.46
C PRO A 60 12.42 14.71 0.90
N GLU A 61 11.45 15.53 0.51
CA GLU A 61 10.02 15.34 0.77
C GLU A 61 9.44 14.07 0.13
N ASP A 62 9.90 13.73 -1.08
CA ASP A 62 9.37 12.60 -1.87
C ASP A 62 9.96 11.25 -1.43
N TRP A 63 11.08 11.25 -0.70
CA TRP A 63 11.83 10.05 -0.33
C TRP A 63 10.95 8.96 0.29
N LEU A 64 10.09 9.31 1.24
CA LEU A 64 9.27 8.34 1.96
C LEU A 64 8.24 7.67 1.06
N LYS A 65 7.63 8.44 0.15
CA LYS A 65 6.65 7.90 -0.81
C LYS A 65 7.35 6.98 -1.81
N TRP A 66 8.50 7.42 -2.31
CA TRP A 66 9.28 6.67 -3.29
C TRP A 66 9.85 5.38 -2.70
N SER A 67 10.48 5.44 -1.52
CA SER A 67 11.08 4.27 -0.86
C SER A 67 10.03 3.21 -0.54
N ARG A 68 8.84 3.60 -0.07
CA ARG A 68 7.71 2.66 0.12
C ARG A 68 7.26 2.01 -1.17
N ARG A 69 7.27 2.73 -2.29
CA ARG A 69 6.93 2.16 -3.61
C ARG A 69 8.02 1.17 -4.05
N PHE A 70 9.28 1.50 -3.82
CA PHE A 70 10.41 0.59 -4.09
C PHE A 70 10.32 -0.68 -3.24
N GLU A 71 10.02 -0.60 -1.95
CA GLU A 71 9.86 -1.78 -1.09
C GLU A 71 8.75 -2.72 -1.58
N ARG A 72 7.63 -2.16 -2.02
CA ARG A 72 6.55 -2.95 -2.64
C ARG A 72 7.02 -3.64 -3.91
N PHE A 73 7.78 -2.94 -4.75
CA PHE A 73 8.40 -3.54 -5.93
C PHE A 73 9.39 -4.64 -5.54
N ARG A 74 10.25 -4.41 -4.54
CA ARG A 74 11.24 -5.37 -4.03
C ARG A 74 10.59 -6.69 -3.59
N MET A 75 9.49 -6.61 -2.84
CA MET A 75 8.72 -7.79 -2.42
C MET A 75 7.98 -8.45 -3.59
N ALA A 76 7.27 -7.65 -4.40
CA ALA A 76 6.37 -8.18 -5.43
C ALA A 76 7.11 -8.77 -6.65
N SER A 77 8.29 -8.25 -6.98
CA SER A 77 9.16 -8.78 -8.04
C SER A 77 9.97 -9.99 -7.60
N GLY A 78 10.02 -10.30 -6.30
CA GLY A 78 10.90 -11.32 -5.74
C GLY A 78 12.36 -10.89 -5.57
N LEU A 79 12.69 -9.63 -5.85
CA LEU A 79 14.04 -9.06 -5.68
C LEU A 79 14.59 -9.25 -4.26
N GLU A 80 13.73 -9.27 -3.24
CA GLU A 80 14.11 -9.58 -1.85
C GLU A 80 14.85 -10.92 -1.68
N LYS A 81 14.63 -11.89 -2.59
CA LYS A 81 15.25 -13.22 -2.55
C LYS A 81 16.60 -13.27 -3.28
N GLU A 82 16.92 -12.23 -4.06
CA GLU A 82 18.19 -12.11 -4.75
C GLU A 82 19.31 -11.71 -3.78
N SER A 83 20.56 -11.75 -4.25
CA SER A 83 21.71 -11.30 -3.46
C SER A 83 21.53 -9.84 -3.00
N GLU A 84 21.98 -9.51 -1.79
CA GLU A 84 21.87 -8.13 -1.28
C GLU A 84 22.52 -7.11 -2.23
N GLU A 85 23.62 -7.49 -2.88
CA GLU A 85 24.30 -6.68 -3.90
C GLU A 85 23.40 -6.40 -5.12
N SER A 86 22.64 -7.40 -5.59
CA SER A 86 21.65 -7.20 -6.66
C SER A 86 20.52 -6.27 -6.22
N GLN A 87 20.07 -6.39 -4.96
CA GLN A 87 19.05 -5.51 -4.39
C GLN A 87 19.52 -4.06 -4.32
N VAL A 88 20.77 -3.83 -3.88
CA VAL A 88 21.39 -2.50 -3.84
C VAL A 88 21.53 -1.92 -5.24
N ASN A 89 22.07 -2.69 -6.20
CA ASN A 89 22.23 -2.22 -7.56
C ASN A 89 20.90 -1.84 -8.19
N THR A 90 19.86 -2.66 -7.96
CA THR A 90 18.51 -2.38 -8.46
C THR A 90 17.90 -1.14 -7.79
N LEU A 91 18.16 -0.92 -6.49
CA LEU A 91 17.74 0.29 -5.78
C LEU A 91 18.36 1.54 -6.40
N ILE A 92 19.69 1.57 -6.52
CA ILE A 92 20.44 2.72 -7.06
C ILE A 92 20.02 2.99 -8.51
N TYR A 93 19.95 1.95 -9.35
CA TYR A 93 19.52 2.06 -10.73
C TYR A 93 18.09 2.62 -10.86
N SER A 94 17.17 2.16 -10.01
CA SER A 94 15.77 2.64 -10.02
C SER A 94 15.65 4.09 -9.55
N MET A 95 16.54 4.55 -8.66
CA MET A 95 16.56 5.95 -8.22
C MET A 95 16.97 6.89 -9.36
N GLY A 96 18.00 6.52 -10.13
CA GLY A 96 18.56 7.32 -11.22
C GLY A 96 20.04 7.67 -11.00
N LYS A 97 20.66 8.27 -12.02
CA LYS A 97 22.11 8.55 -12.07
C LYS A 97 22.64 9.37 -10.89
N GLU A 98 21.82 10.25 -10.32
CA GLU A 98 22.20 11.10 -9.19
C GLU A 98 22.35 10.30 -7.89
N ALA A 99 21.85 9.05 -7.85
CA ALA A 99 22.00 8.17 -6.69
C ALA A 99 23.43 7.70 -6.50
N ASP A 100 24.19 7.46 -7.58
CA ASP A 100 25.59 7.03 -7.51
C ASP A 100 26.46 8.09 -6.79
N ASP A 101 26.32 9.36 -7.18
CA ASP A 101 27.03 10.49 -6.55
C ASP A 101 26.69 10.59 -5.05
N ILE A 102 25.42 10.40 -4.69
CA ILE A 102 24.96 10.44 -3.30
C ILE A 102 25.57 9.27 -2.52
N VAL A 103 25.46 8.03 -3.02
CA VAL A 103 26.00 6.85 -2.34
C VAL A 103 27.51 6.97 -2.13
N GLN A 104 28.24 7.47 -3.13
CA GLN A 104 29.68 7.75 -3.01
C GLN A 104 29.97 8.79 -1.93
N SER A 105 29.17 9.85 -1.83
CA SER A 105 29.33 10.90 -0.81
C SER A 105 29.03 10.44 0.63
N LEU A 106 28.28 9.33 0.81
CA LEU A 106 27.88 8.84 2.13
C LEU A 106 28.98 8.09 2.89
N GLY A 107 30.13 7.84 2.26
CA GLY A 107 31.29 7.21 2.90
C GLY A 107 30.96 5.85 3.52
N ILE A 108 30.17 5.02 2.82
CA ILE A 108 29.78 3.69 3.28
C ILE A 108 31.01 2.79 3.25
N ALA A 109 31.28 2.10 4.36
CA ALA A 109 32.43 1.21 4.49
C ALA A 109 32.47 0.13 3.40
N GLU A 110 33.67 -0.29 3.04
CA GLU A 110 33.87 -1.33 2.04
C GLU A 110 33.23 -2.66 2.52
N GLY A 111 32.44 -3.29 1.65
CA GLY A 111 31.61 -4.46 1.99
C GLY A 111 30.22 -4.13 2.53
N ASP A 112 30.04 -3.01 3.25
CA ASP A 112 28.71 -2.55 3.69
C ASP A 112 27.90 -1.94 2.56
N GLN A 113 28.56 -1.49 1.48
CA GLN A 113 27.92 -1.04 0.24
C GLN A 113 27.08 -2.12 -0.44
N LYS A 114 27.31 -3.40 -0.12
CA LYS A 114 26.56 -4.53 -0.66
C LYS A 114 25.36 -4.92 0.20
N LYS A 115 25.26 -4.37 1.42
CA LYS A 115 24.20 -4.71 2.36
C LYS A 115 23.02 -3.77 2.17
N TYR A 116 21.88 -4.33 1.78
CA TYR A 116 20.69 -3.56 1.42
C TYR A 116 20.25 -2.64 2.56
N ASP A 117 20.10 -3.18 3.77
CA ASP A 117 19.61 -2.42 4.92
C ASP A 117 20.55 -1.27 5.31
N VAL A 118 21.86 -1.46 5.16
CA VAL A 118 22.85 -0.43 5.48
C VAL A 118 22.76 0.73 4.49
N VAL A 119 22.75 0.42 3.18
CA VAL A 119 22.63 1.42 2.11
C VAL A 119 21.31 2.16 2.21
N LYS A 120 20.19 1.43 2.37
CA LYS A 120 18.86 2.02 2.52
C LYS A 120 18.80 2.96 3.73
N LYS A 121 19.32 2.56 4.89
CA LYS A 121 19.34 3.40 6.09
C LYS A 121 20.19 4.66 5.92
N LYS A 122 21.32 4.57 5.21
CA LYS A 122 22.18 5.72 4.90
C LYS A 122 21.48 6.70 3.97
N LEU A 123 20.80 6.22 2.93
CA LEU A 123 19.97 7.04 2.05
C LEU A 123 18.80 7.68 2.82
N GLU A 124 18.10 6.90 3.66
CA GLU A 124 17.07 7.42 4.57
C GLU A 124 17.58 8.58 5.40
N ASN A 125 18.73 8.41 6.07
CA ASN A 125 19.32 9.47 6.87
C ASN A 125 19.70 10.69 6.03
N PHE A 126 20.25 10.51 4.84
CA PHE A 126 20.62 11.62 3.95
C PHE A 126 19.40 12.49 3.59
N PHE A 127 18.30 11.85 3.15
CA PHE A 127 17.10 12.58 2.76
C PHE A 127 16.29 13.07 3.96
N ILE A 128 16.31 12.37 5.10
CA ILE A 128 15.65 12.81 6.33
C ILE A 128 16.38 14.01 6.95
N ILE A 129 17.72 13.99 7.04
CA ILE A 129 18.50 15.11 7.60
C ILE A 129 18.31 16.38 6.75
N LYS A 130 18.22 16.23 5.43
CA LYS A 130 17.93 17.35 4.52
C LYS A 130 16.49 17.86 4.61
N ARG A 131 15.59 17.13 5.25
CA ARG A 131 14.23 17.58 5.50
C ARG A 131 14.21 18.44 6.77
N ASN A 132 13.73 19.67 6.66
CA ASN A 132 13.53 20.53 7.82
C ASN A 132 12.30 20.06 8.62
N VAL A 133 12.51 19.12 9.54
CA VAL A 133 11.46 18.55 10.39
C VAL A 133 10.70 19.64 11.17
N ILE A 134 11.38 20.72 11.58
CA ILE A 134 10.74 21.84 12.28
C ILE A 134 9.74 22.57 11.39
N PHE A 135 10.09 22.78 10.12
CA PHE A 135 9.19 23.35 9.13
C PHE A 135 7.94 22.47 8.91
N GLU A 136 8.13 21.16 8.75
CA GLU A 136 7.01 20.22 8.57
C GLU A 136 6.09 20.18 9.79
N ARG A 137 6.67 20.16 11.00
CA ARG A 137 5.90 20.23 12.25
C ARG A 137 5.15 21.55 12.39
N ALA A 138 5.74 22.66 11.97
CA ALA A 138 5.06 23.96 11.96
C ALA A 138 3.87 23.94 11.00
N LYS A 139 4.05 23.42 9.77
CA LYS A 139 2.98 23.25 8.78
C LYS A 139 1.85 22.36 9.31
N PHE A 140 2.17 21.23 9.94
CA PHE A 140 1.20 20.36 10.60
C PHE A 140 0.43 21.08 11.71
N ASN A 141 1.13 21.79 12.60
CA ASN A 141 0.50 22.46 13.74
C ASN A 141 -0.35 23.67 13.34
N LEU A 142 -0.04 24.32 12.22
CA LEU A 142 -0.86 25.40 11.65
C LEU A 142 -2.09 24.89 10.88
N ARG A 143 -2.21 23.58 10.66
CA ARG A 143 -3.32 23.02 9.89
C ARG A 143 -4.62 23.05 10.71
N SER A 144 -5.61 23.77 10.19
CA SER A 144 -7.00 23.78 10.66
C SER A 144 -7.96 23.54 9.50
N GLN A 145 -9.13 22.96 9.77
CA GLN A 145 -10.18 22.76 8.78
C GLN A 145 -10.61 24.11 8.17
N GLN A 146 -10.53 24.22 6.85
CA GLN A 146 -10.88 25.43 6.11
C GLN A 146 -12.40 25.56 5.93
N GLU A 147 -12.85 26.75 5.56
CA GLU A 147 -14.25 26.96 5.22
C GLU A 147 -14.63 26.19 3.94
N GLY A 148 -15.75 25.47 3.99
CA GLY A 148 -16.19 24.60 2.89
C GLY A 148 -15.40 23.29 2.74
N GLU A 149 -14.34 23.09 3.51
CA GLU A 149 -13.57 21.84 3.50
C GLU A 149 -14.30 20.73 4.25
N THR A 150 -14.36 19.53 3.65
CA THR A 150 -14.93 18.36 4.31
C THR A 150 -13.99 17.83 5.40
N VAL A 151 -14.59 17.24 6.43
CA VAL A 151 -13.84 16.63 7.56
C VAL A 151 -12.88 15.55 7.06
N ASP A 152 -13.25 14.76 6.07
CA ASP A 152 -12.38 13.70 5.52
C ASP A 152 -11.15 14.25 4.81
N VAL A 153 -11.27 15.36 4.07
CA VAL A 153 -10.11 16.01 3.42
C VAL A 153 -9.17 16.56 4.49
N PHE A 154 -9.72 17.27 5.49
CA PHE A 154 -8.93 17.77 6.61
C PHE A 154 -8.17 16.66 7.35
N ILE A 155 -8.85 15.57 7.71
CA ILE A 155 -8.21 14.43 8.39
C ILE A 155 -7.15 13.80 7.49
N THR A 156 -7.45 13.57 6.21
CA THR A 156 -6.50 12.99 5.24
C THR A 156 -5.24 13.83 5.14
N ASP A 157 -5.38 15.16 5.08
CA ASP A 157 -4.23 16.07 5.06
C ASP A 157 -3.40 16.01 6.34
N LEU A 158 -4.03 15.87 7.52
CA LEU A 158 -3.29 15.69 8.77
C LEU A 158 -2.45 14.41 8.76
N PHE A 159 -3.02 13.30 8.27
CA PHE A 159 -2.26 12.06 8.11
C PHE A 159 -1.09 12.25 7.13
N ASN A 160 -1.30 12.92 6.01
CA ASN A 160 -0.26 13.19 5.02
C ASN A 160 0.86 14.09 5.58
N LEU A 161 0.53 15.15 6.31
CA LEU A 161 1.51 16.05 6.92
C LEU A 161 2.32 15.35 8.02
N ALA A 162 1.67 14.49 8.81
CA ALA A 162 2.33 13.75 9.88
C ALA A 162 3.45 12.81 9.39
N GLU A 163 3.36 12.32 8.14
CA GLU A 163 4.40 11.49 7.51
C GLU A 163 5.77 12.18 7.43
N HIS A 164 5.76 13.52 7.41
CA HIS A 164 6.97 14.32 7.25
C HIS A 164 7.50 14.88 8.58
N CYS A 165 6.74 14.72 9.68
CA CYS A 165 7.02 15.36 10.96
C CYS A 165 7.95 14.56 11.88
N ASN A 166 8.29 13.31 11.53
CA ASN A 166 9.09 12.41 12.36
C ASN A 166 8.56 12.33 13.82
N PHE A 167 7.26 12.09 13.97
CA PHE A 167 6.61 12.00 15.29
C PHE A 167 6.85 10.67 16.02
N GLY A 168 7.30 9.64 15.30
CA GLY A 168 7.55 8.32 15.87
C GLY A 168 6.30 7.76 16.56
N VAL A 169 6.46 7.28 17.80
CA VAL A 169 5.38 6.68 18.59
C VAL A 169 4.22 7.64 18.90
N LEU A 170 4.47 8.94 18.90
CA LEU A 170 3.45 9.97 19.18
C LEU A 170 2.61 10.35 17.96
N ARG A 171 2.83 9.71 16.80
CA ARG A 171 2.16 10.08 15.55
C ARG A 171 0.64 10.10 15.70
N GLU A 172 0.06 9.09 16.32
CA GLU A 172 -1.40 9.00 16.45
C GLU A 172 -1.97 10.02 17.43
N GLU A 173 -1.32 10.20 18.57
CA GLU A 173 -1.72 11.20 19.59
C GLU A 173 -1.70 12.62 19.01
N LEU A 174 -0.65 12.97 18.25
CA LEU A 174 -0.52 14.31 17.68
C LEU A 174 -1.53 14.56 16.56
N ILE A 175 -1.87 13.55 15.75
CA ILE A 175 -2.97 13.64 14.77
C ILE A 175 -4.29 13.83 15.49
N ARG A 176 -4.58 13.03 16.53
CA ARG A 176 -5.79 13.17 17.36
C ARG A 176 -5.91 14.59 17.91
N ASP A 177 -4.86 15.09 18.57
CA ASP A 177 -4.86 16.40 19.21
C ASP A 177 -5.07 17.52 18.18
N ARG A 178 -4.50 17.35 16.98
CA ARG A 178 -4.71 18.30 15.87
C ARG A 178 -6.13 18.24 15.30
N ILE A 179 -6.79 17.08 15.28
CA ILE A 179 -8.22 16.98 14.95
C ILE A 179 -9.05 17.73 15.99
N VAL A 180 -8.79 17.50 17.27
CA VAL A 180 -9.53 18.11 18.39
C VAL A 180 -9.51 19.64 18.29
N VAL A 181 -8.31 20.23 18.11
CA VAL A 181 -8.15 21.69 18.11
C VAL A 181 -8.41 22.31 16.73
N GLY A 182 -8.11 21.58 15.65
CA GLY A 182 -8.12 22.09 14.29
C GLY A 182 -9.47 21.96 13.57
N ILE A 183 -10.43 21.20 14.09
CA ILE A 183 -11.76 21.09 13.50
C ILE A 183 -12.54 22.40 13.63
N ARG A 184 -13.33 22.75 12.60
CA ARG A 184 -14.05 24.04 12.57
C ARG A 184 -15.29 24.04 13.47
N ASP A 185 -15.99 22.91 13.57
CA ASP A 185 -17.16 22.75 14.44
C ASP A 185 -16.73 22.81 15.91
N LYS A 186 -17.02 23.94 16.56
CA LYS A 186 -16.64 24.20 17.95
C LYS A 186 -17.35 23.28 18.94
N ALA A 187 -18.62 22.97 18.70
CA ALA A 187 -19.36 22.07 19.58
C ALA A 187 -18.81 20.64 19.51
N LEU A 188 -18.40 20.21 18.31
CA LEU A 188 -17.71 18.94 18.15
C LEU A 188 -16.32 18.95 18.81
N SER A 189 -15.54 20.04 18.64
CA SER A 189 -14.24 20.19 19.30
C SER A 189 -14.36 20.07 20.83
N GLU A 190 -15.32 20.78 21.44
CA GLU A 190 -15.60 20.71 22.88
C GLU A 190 -16.00 19.30 23.32
N LYS A 191 -16.89 18.64 22.55
CA LYS A 191 -17.29 17.26 22.83
C LYS A 191 -16.10 16.30 22.81
N LEU A 192 -15.19 16.45 21.85
CA LEU A 192 -13.98 15.63 21.78
C LEU A 192 -13.06 15.87 23.00
N GLN A 193 -12.93 17.11 23.47
CA GLN A 193 -12.11 17.45 24.64
C GLN A 193 -12.63 16.84 25.95
N LEU A 194 -13.94 16.54 26.03
CA LEU A 194 -14.56 15.93 27.22
C LEU A 194 -14.42 14.41 27.27
N GLU A 195 -13.98 13.77 26.18
CA GLU A 195 -13.80 12.32 26.12
C GLU A 195 -12.44 11.93 26.73
N ALA A 196 -12.47 11.42 27.96
CA ALA A 196 -11.26 11.16 28.77
C ALA A 196 -10.32 10.10 28.15
N ASP A 197 -10.85 9.13 27.42
CA ASP A 197 -10.10 8.07 26.75
C ASP A 197 -10.14 8.21 25.21
N LEU A 198 -10.13 9.46 24.72
CA LEU A 198 -10.17 9.75 23.29
C LEU A 198 -8.96 9.14 22.57
N THR A 199 -9.24 8.18 21.69
CA THR A 199 -8.28 7.63 20.73
C THR A 199 -8.40 8.36 19.40
N LEU A 200 -7.38 8.24 18.54
CA LEU A 200 -7.43 8.76 17.18
C LEU A 200 -8.63 8.19 16.41
N GLU A 201 -8.88 6.88 16.53
CA GLU A 201 -10.01 6.21 15.89
C GLU A 201 -11.35 6.81 16.35
N LYS A 202 -11.54 6.98 17.67
CA LYS A 202 -12.76 7.61 18.22
C LYS A 202 -12.93 9.03 17.70
N ALA A 203 -11.86 9.84 17.67
CA ALA A 203 -11.90 11.22 17.18
C ALA A 203 -12.34 11.28 15.70
N VAL A 204 -11.77 10.43 14.85
CA VAL A 204 -12.15 10.33 13.43
C VAL A 204 -13.62 9.92 13.28
N ASN A 205 -14.06 8.92 14.05
CA ASN A 205 -15.43 8.43 13.98
C ASN A 205 -16.45 9.47 14.45
N PHE A 206 -16.18 10.18 15.54
CA PHE A 206 -17.02 11.30 15.98
C PHE A 206 -17.12 12.40 14.94
N ALA A 207 -15.99 12.76 14.33
CA ALA A 207 -15.95 13.81 13.32
C ALA A 207 -16.76 13.45 12.06
N ARG A 208 -16.70 12.19 11.62
CA ARG A 208 -17.50 11.68 10.50
C ARG A 208 -18.99 11.54 10.83
N LYS A 209 -19.33 11.08 12.04
CA LYS A 209 -20.73 10.87 12.44
C LYS A 209 -21.51 12.18 12.50
N LYS A 210 -20.89 13.26 12.98
CA LYS A 210 -21.50 14.59 13.04
C LYS A 210 -21.92 15.10 11.65
N LEU A 211 -21.13 14.79 10.61
CA LEU A 211 -21.47 15.14 9.23
C LEU A 211 -22.77 14.45 8.78
N LEU A 212 -22.91 13.15 9.06
CA LEU A 212 -24.10 12.37 8.72
C LEU A 212 -25.36 12.88 9.44
N GLU A 213 -25.24 13.23 10.72
CA GLU A 213 -26.34 13.80 11.51
C GLU A 213 -26.77 15.17 10.98
N SER A 214 -25.81 16.01 10.57
CA SER A 214 -26.09 17.33 9.99
C SER A 214 -26.78 17.20 8.63
N SER A 215 -26.35 16.26 7.77
CA SER A 215 -27.02 15.99 6.50
C SER A 215 -28.45 15.48 6.71
N LYS A 216 -28.68 14.56 7.65
CA LYS A 216 -30.03 14.05 7.96
C LYS A 216 -30.95 15.17 8.43
N GLY A 217 -30.51 16.01 9.37
CA GLY A 217 -31.29 17.15 9.86
C GLY A 217 -31.65 18.15 8.76
N PHE A 218 -30.74 18.38 7.81
CA PHE A 218 -31.02 19.23 6.63
C PHE A 218 -32.12 18.64 5.74
N PHE A 219 -32.07 17.33 5.43
CA PHE A 219 -33.09 16.68 4.61
C PHE A 219 -34.46 16.64 5.32
N GLU A 220 -34.49 16.39 6.63
CA GLU A 220 -35.73 16.42 7.43
C GLU A 220 -36.35 17.82 7.47
N ALA A 221 -35.54 18.87 7.66
CA ALA A 221 -36.00 20.25 7.62
C ALA A 221 -36.57 20.62 6.24
N MET A 222 -35.93 20.17 5.15
CA MET A 222 -36.39 20.40 3.78
C MET A 222 -37.71 19.65 3.49
N ALA A 223 -37.88 18.43 4.01
CA ALA A 223 -39.11 17.67 3.89
C ALA A 223 -40.27 18.34 4.65
N ASN A 224 -40.02 18.80 5.88
CA ASN A 224 -41.03 19.48 6.70
C ASN A 224 -41.46 20.83 6.09
N SER A 225 -40.52 21.62 5.55
CA SER A 225 -40.83 22.91 4.89
C SER A 225 -41.72 22.76 3.66
N LYS A 226 -41.53 21.70 2.86
CA LYS A 226 -42.40 21.37 1.72
C LYS A 226 -43.79 20.96 2.18
N SER A 227 -43.90 20.14 3.23
CA SER A 227 -45.19 19.73 3.81
C SER A 227 -46.02 20.91 4.33
N THR A 228 -45.37 21.96 4.85
CA THR A 228 -46.06 23.19 5.31
C THR A 228 -46.40 24.18 4.21
N MET A 229 -45.83 24.04 3.00
CA MET A 229 -46.14 24.92 1.85
C MET A 229 -47.38 24.47 1.05
N TRP A 230 -47.87 23.25 1.28
CA TRP A 230 -49.06 22.70 0.62
C TRP A 230 -50.22 22.41 1.60
N ALA A 231 -50.12 22.90 2.83
CA ALA A 231 -51.17 22.89 3.86
C ALA A 231 -51.71 24.30 4.06
#